data_AF-A0A6H1NI00-F1
#
_entry.id   AF-A0A6H1NI00-F1
#
_cell.length_a   1.000
_cell.length_b   1.000
_cell.length_c   1.000
_cell.angle_alpha   90.00
_cell.angle_beta   90.00
_cell.angle_gamma   90.00
#
_symmetry.space_group_name_H-M   'P 1'
#
loop_
_entity.id
_entity.type
_entity.pdbx_description
1 polymer ?
#
loop_
_entity_poly.entity_id
_entity_poly.type
_entity_poly.pdbx_seq_one_letter_code
_entity_poly.pdbx_strand_id
1 'polypeptide(L)'
;MSAFVLALVAGALVGLALGALGGGGSVLAVPALIYLLGFTPAAATTASLLIVTATSLTALFGHARSGHVRWRAGALFAAVSILPAVAAGAASVRLPQPLLIAAFAAVAALAATRMLRSSRATSPTEPGAVRPAKALGTGAGLGALTGLLGVGGGFLAVPALVTVLAFEMQAAIGTSLLIISVNSLASLLTRGATTSGLDWTLIAPFTGTAILGAWDGKRLAGKASGPLLQRTFAVVLLAVAAFMLVDALT
;
A
#
# COMPACT_ATOMS: atom_id res chain seq x y z
N MET A 1 18.43 1.99 -20.55
CA MET A 1 18.37 3.04 -19.50
C MET A 1 19.13 2.52 -18.30
N SER A 2 19.93 3.34 -17.60
CA SER A 2 20.63 2.88 -16.39
C SER A 2 19.63 2.53 -15.29
N ALA A 3 19.90 1.48 -14.52
CA ALA A 3 19.04 1.04 -13.40
C ALA A 3 18.71 2.18 -12.42
N PHE A 4 19.63 3.13 -12.28
CA PHE A 4 19.45 4.35 -11.50
C PHE A 4 18.29 5.24 -12.01
N VAL A 5 18.17 5.45 -13.32
CA VAL A 5 17.06 6.27 -13.88
C VAL A 5 15.73 5.54 -13.69
N LEU A 6 15.71 4.21 -13.85
CA LEU A 6 14.52 3.41 -13.56
C LEU A 6 14.12 3.51 -12.09
N ALA A 7 15.08 3.49 -11.16
CA ALA A 7 14.83 3.66 -9.74
C ALA A 7 14.18 5.02 -9.42
N LEU A 8 14.68 6.10 -10.03
CA LEU A 8 14.13 7.45 -9.85
C LEU A 8 12.70 7.56 -10.38
N VAL A 9 12.45 7.07 -11.60
CA VAL A 9 11.11 7.15 -12.22
C VAL A 9 10.12 6.27 -11.48
N ALA A 10 10.51 5.04 -11.15
CA ALA A 10 9.66 4.12 -10.40
C ALA A 10 9.35 4.65 -9.00
N GLY A 11 10.37 5.17 -8.29
CA GLY A 11 10.20 5.82 -7.00
C GLY A 11 9.23 6.98 -7.07
N ALA A 12 9.41 7.89 -8.03
CA ALA A 12 8.51 9.03 -8.24
C ALA A 12 7.06 8.59 -8.49
N LEU A 13 6.82 7.61 -9.38
CA LEU A 13 5.48 7.11 -9.70
C LEU A 13 4.82 6.41 -8.49
N VAL A 14 5.57 5.58 -7.78
CA VAL A 14 5.13 4.89 -6.56
C VAL A 14 4.80 5.91 -5.47
N GLY A 15 5.65 6.90 -5.28
CA GLY A 15 5.45 8.02 -4.37
C GLY A 15 4.19 8.80 -4.70
N LEU A 16 4.04 9.22 -5.96
CA LEU A 16 2.85 9.92 -6.46
C LEU A 16 1.57 9.13 -6.16
N ALA A 17 1.56 7.84 -6.46
CA ALA A 17 0.42 6.97 -6.18
C ALA A 17 0.15 6.85 -4.67
N LEU A 18 1.20 6.72 -3.84
CA LEU A 18 1.05 6.62 -2.39
C LEU A 18 0.53 7.92 -1.77
N GLY A 19 1.07 9.07 -2.18
CA GLY A 19 0.67 10.37 -1.67
C GLY A 19 -0.70 10.82 -2.13
N ALA A 20 -1.10 10.46 -3.36
CA ALA A 20 -2.38 10.86 -3.93
C ALA A 20 -3.54 9.98 -3.44
N LEU A 21 -3.29 8.67 -3.25
CA LEU A 21 -4.34 7.69 -2.93
C LEU A 21 -4.18 7.04 -1.55
N GLY A 22 -3.20 7.45 -0.75
CA GLY A 22 -3.03 7.04 0.65
C GLY A 22 -2.59 5.60 0.89
N GLY A 23 -2.44 4.78 -0.15
CA GLY A 23 -2.07 3.37 0.00
C GLY A 23 -1.70 2.63 -1.27
N GLY A 24 -2.10 3.15 -2.44
CA GLY A 24 -1.90 2.49 -3.72
C GLY A 24 -0.44 2.27 -4.13
N GLY A 25 0.47 3.18 -3.78
CA GLY A 25 1.88 3.07 -4.16
C GLY A 25 2.59 1.86 -3.55
N SER A 26 2.17 1.39 -2.36
CA SER A 26 2.79 0.23 -1.71
C SER A 26 2.74 -1.03 -2.57
N VAL A 27 1.63 -1.25 -3.30
CA VAL A 27 1.47 -2.40 -4.22
C VAL A 27 2.36 -2.32 -5.43
N LEU A 28 2.65 -1.11 -5.89
CA LEU A 28 3.49 -0.89 -7.06
C LEU A 28 4.98 -0.98 -6.71
N ALA A 29 5.36 -0.80 -5.44
CA ALA A 29 6.74 -0.81 -4.99
C ALA A 29 7.43 -2.18 -5.20
N VAL A 30 6.79 -3.29 -4.78
CA VAL A 30 7.39 -4.63 -4.91
C VAL A 30 7.61 -5.03 -6.37
N PRO A 31 6.60 -4.94 -7.26
CA PRO A 31 6.78 -5.28 -8.68
C PRO A 31 7.78 -4.35 -9.36
N ALA A 32 7.80 -3.05 -9.01
CA ALA A 32 8.80 -2.14 -9.54
C ALA A 32 10.23 -2.57 -9.17
N LEU A 33 10.46 -2.97 -7.92
CA LEU A 33 11.77 -3.44 -7.47
C LEU A 33 12.20 -4.75 -8.15
N ILE A 34 11.27 -5.69 -8.35
CA ILE A 34 11.56 -6.96 -9.02
C ILE A 34 11.81 -6.75 -10.52
N TYR A 35 10.86 -6.15 -11.23
CA TYR A 35 10.86 -6.14 -12.70
C TYR A 35 11.67 -4.98 -13.30
N LEU A 36 11.77 -3.82 -12.64
CA LEU A 36 12.55 -2.69 -13.17
C LEU A 36 13.99 -2.68 -12.65
N LEU A 37 14.20 -3.18 -11.43
CA LEU A 37 15.49 -3.10 -10.74
C LEU A 37 16.16 -4.46 -10.55
N GLY A 38 15.50 -5.56 -10.92
CA GLY A 38 16.08 -6.90 -10.89
C GLY A 38 16.33 -7.46 -9.48
N PHE A 39 15.65 -6.92 -8.47
CA PHE A 39 15.81 -7.42 -7.10
C PHE A 39 15.18 -8.80 -6.97
N THR A 40 15.80 -9.66 -6.15
CA THR A 40 15.15 -10.90 -5.72
C THR A 40 13.88 -10.56 -4.94
N PRO A 41 12.81 -11.38 -5.00
CA PRO A 41 11.55 -11.11 -4.30
C PRO A 41 11.73 -10.90 -2.78
N ALA A 42 12.66 -11.64 -2.17
CA ALA A 42 13.00 -11.46 -0.76
C ALA A 42 13.63 -10.06 -0.50
N ALA A 43 14.57 -9.63 -1.34
CA ALA A 43 15.18 -8.31 -1.23
C ALA A 43 14.17 -7.18 -1.56
N ALA A 44 13.34 -7.37 -2.59
CA ALA A 44 12.33 -6.42 -3.02
C ALA A 44 11.25 -6.18 -1.96
N THR A 45 10.78 -7.24 -1.29
CA THR A 45 9.79 -7.09 -0.21
C THR A 45 10.39 -6.34 0.98
N THR A 46 11.63 -6.62 1.39
CA THR A 46 12.30 -5.89 2.47
C THR A 46 12.59 -4.43 2.10
N ALA A 47 13.11 -4.18 0.89
CA ALA A 47 13.31 -2.83 0.37
C ALA A 47 12.00 -2.05 0.29
N SER A 48 10.91 -2.69 -0.17
CA SER A 48 9.59 -2.06 -0.22
C SER A 48 9.08 -1.69 1.16
N LEU A 49 9.31 -2.51 2.20
CA LEU A 49 8.88 -2.16 3.55
C LEU A 49 9.62 -0.94 4.07
N LEU A 50 10.92 -0.82 3.79
CA LEU A 50 11.70 0.38 4.12
C LEU A 50 11.18 1.62 3.40
N ILE A 51 11.03 1.53 2.08
CA ILE A 51 10.55 2.64 1.24
C ILE A 51 9.14 3.05 1.67
N VAL A 52 8.22 2.09 1.81
CA VAL A 52 6.83 2.32 2.19
C VAL A 52 6.75 2.92 3.59
N THR A 53 7.54 2.44 4.55
CA THR A 53 7.58 3.02 5.91
C THR A 53 8.02 4.49 5.88
N ALA A 54 9.11 4.80 5.16
CA ALA A 54 9.62 6.18 5.08
C ALA A 54 8.62 7.11 4.35
N THR A 55 8.07 6.66 3.23
CA THR A 55 7.12 7.44 2.42
C THR A 55 5.76 7.59 3.11
N SER A 56 5.27 6.57 3.82
CA SER A 56 4.00 6.63 4.54
C SER A 56 4.09 7.52 5.76
N LEU A 57 5.21 7.50 6.52
CA LEU A 57 5.42 8.39 7.66
C LEU A 57 5.47 9.86 7.24
N THR A 58 6.20 10.17 6.17
CA THR A 58 6.29 11.54 5.63
C THR A 58 4.95 12.02 5.08
N ALA A 59 4.23 11.17 4.35
CA ALA A 59 2.88 11.48 3.85
C ALA A 59 1.85 11.60 4.98
N LEU A 60 1.93 10.75 6.01
CA LEU A 60 1.10 10.80 7.21
C LEU A 60 1.29 12.12 7.94
N PHE A 61 2.54 12.54 8.15
CA PHE A 61 2.82 13.85 8.78
C PHE A 61 2.17 14.99 7.99
N GLY A 62 2.26 14.94 6.65
CA GLY A 62 1.60 15.89 5.77
C GLY A 62 0.07 15.91 5.93
N HIS A 63 -0.59 14.76 6.04
CA HIS A 63 -2.05 14.64 6.19
C HIS A 63 -2.52 14.91 7.62
N ALA A 64 -1.71 14.58 8.62
CA ALA A 64 -1.94 14.89 10.02
C ALA A 64 -2.06 16.40 10.21
N ARG A 65 -1.17 17.17 9.56
CA ARG A 65 -1.19 18.64 9.63
C ARG A 65 -2.43 19.26 8.99
N SER A 66 -3.10 18.57 8.06
CA SER A 66 -4.35 19.06 7.46
C SER A 66 -5.61 18.63 8.23
N GLY A 67 -5.48 17.92 9.36
CA GLY A 67 -6.62 17.58 10.24
C GLY A 67 -7.49 16.41 9.77
N HIS A 68 -7.14 15.74 8.67
CA HIS A 68 -7.96 14.66 8.10
C HIS A 68 -7.66 13.27 8.70
N VAL A 69 -6.74 13.15 9.67
CA VAL A 69 -6.37 11.83 10.23
C VAL A 69 -7.24 11.48 11.43
N ARG A 70 -7.97 10.35 11.35
CA ARG A 70 -8.75 9.83 12.48
C ARG A 70 -7.90 8.91 13.34
N TRP A 71 -7.08 9.50 14.21
CA TRP A 71 -6.09 8.80 15.05
C TRP A 71 -6.66 7.62 15.85
N ARG A 72 -7.79 7.82 16.55
CA ARG A 72 -8.41 6.75 17.35
C ARG A 72 -8.81 5.54 16.51
N ALA A 73 -9.49 5.79 15.39
CA ALA A 73 -9.96 4.72 14.52
C ALA A 73 -8.78 4.01 13.82
N GLY A 74 -7.80 4.78 13.33
CA GLY A 74 -6.60 4.23 12.69
C GLY A 74 -5.73 3.43 13.65
N ALA A 75 -5.55 3.89 14.89
CA ALA A 75 -4.79 3.17 15.92
C ALA A 75 -5.47 1.85 16.31
N LEU A 76 -6.79 1.85 16.47
CA LEU A 76 -7.55 0.62 16.73
C LEU A 76 -7.42 -0.37 15.57
N PHE A 77 -7.54 0.11 14.33
CA PHE A 77 -7.36 -0.73 13.15
C PHE A 77 -5.95 -1.31 13.06
N ALA A 78 -4.94 -0.46 13.26
CA ALA A 78 -3.55 -0.88 13.24
C ALA A 78 -3.28 -1.93 14.34
N ALA A 79 -3.77 -1.71 15.55
CA ALA A 79 -3.61 -2.66 16.65
C ALA A 79 -4.24 -4.03 16.33
N VAL A 80 -5.45 -4.03 15.78
CA VAL A 80 -6.15 -5.26 15.37
C VAL A 80 -5.46 -5.95 14.20
N SER A 81 -4.79 -5.21 13.31
CA SER A 81 -4.11 -5.79 12.16
C SER A 81 -2.72 -6.38 12.47
N ILE A 82 -2.07 -6.01 13.58
CA ILE A 82 -0.71 -6.47 13.92
C ILE A 82 -0.66 -8.00 14.06
N LEU A 83 -1.49 -8.58 14.93
CA LEU A 83 -1.47 -10.01 15.23
C LEU A 83 -1.70 -10.87 13.96
N PRO A 84 -2.75 -10.61 13.16
CA PRO A 84 -2.96 -11.31 11.90
C PRO A 84 -1.84 -11.08 10.88
N ALA A 85 -1.27 -9.87 10.82
CA ALA A 85 -0.14 -9.58 9.93
C ALA A 85 1.11 -10.37 10.31
N VAL A 86 1.46 -10.43 11.59
CA VAL A 86 2.61 -11.19 12.08
C VAL A 86 2.40 -12.69 11.85
N ALA A 87 1.22 -13.22 12.18
CA ALA A 87 0.90 -14.63 11.98
C ALA A 87 0.94 -15.02 10.49
N ALA A 88 0.35 -14.21 9.62
CA ALA A 88 0.34 -14.46 8.18
C ALA A 88 1.73 -14.28 7.53
N GLY A 89 2.52 -13.31 7.99
CA GLY A 89 3.91 -13.11 7.54
C GLY A 89 4.84 -14.23 7.99
N ALA A 90 4.64 -14.79 9.19
CA ALA A 90 5.36 -16.00 9.60
C ALA A 90 4.94 -17.22 8.75
N ALA A 91 3.66 -17.31 8.38
CA ALA A 91 3.18 -18.37 7.50
C ALA A 91 3.68 -18.23 6.05
N SER A 92 3.87 -17.00 5.55
CA SER A 92 4.28 -16.75 4.16
C SER A 92 5.66 -17.31 3.83
N VAL A 93 6.56 -17.43 4.81
CA VAL A 93 7.90 -18.01 4.63
C VAL A 93 7.84 -19.49 4.20
N ARG A 94 6.74 -20.18 4.51
CA ARG A 94 6.52 -21.59 4.16
C ARG A 94 5.85 -21.79 2.80
N LEU A 95 5.43 -20.70 2.14
CA LEU A 95 4.73 -20.78 0.86
C LEU A 95 5.69 -20.64 -0.32
N PRO A 96 5.47 -21.41 -1.41
CA PRO A 96 6.27 -21.28 -2.60
C PRO A 96 6.04 -19.91 -3.25
N GLN A 97 7.12 -19.32 -3.78
CA GLN A 97 7.13 -17.98 -4.35
C GLN A 97 6.05 -17.74 -5.43
N PRO A 98 5.78 -18.66 -6.39
CA PRO A 98 4.73 -18.45 -7.38
C PRO A 98 3.34 -18.30 -6.76
N LEU A 99 3.06 -18.98 -5.65
CA LEU A 99 1.78 -18.90 -4.96
C LEU A 99 1.58 -17.56 -4.25
N LEU A 100 2.66 -16.98 -3.72
CA LEU A 100 2.64 -15.62 -3.17
C LEU A 100 2.42 -14.56 -4.26
N ILE A 101 3.08 -14.71 -5.41
CA ILE A 101 2.91 -13.82 -6.57
C ILE A 101 1.48 -13.92 -7.12
N ALA A 102 0.95 -15.14 -7.29
CA ALA A 102 -0.42 -15.37 -7.74
C ALA A 102 -1.46 -14.82 -6.75
N ALA A 103 -1.28 -15.05 -5.45
CA ALA A 103 -2.15 -14.48 -4.41
C ALA A 103 -2.12 -12.95 -4.43
N PHE A 104 -0.93 -12.35 -4.57
CA PHE A 104 -0.78 -10.91 -4.70
C PHE A 104 -1.51 -10.36 -5.94
N ALA A 105 -1.28 -10.97 -7.10
CA ALA A 105 -1.90 -10.59 -8.35
C ALA A 105 -3.43 -10.69 -8.28
N ALA A 106 -3.96 -11.77 -7.68
CA ALA A 106 -5.40 -11.96 -7.50
C ALA A 106 -6.02 -10.87 -6.61
N VAL A 107 -5.37 -10.54 -5.49
CA VAL A 107 -5.86 -9.50 -4.58
C VAL A 107 -5.75 -8.11 -5.20
N ALA A 108 -4.66 -7.81 -5.91
CA ALA A 108 -4.48 -6.57 -6.65
C ALA A 108 -5.53 -6.40 -7.76
N ALA A 109 -5.81 -7.46 -8.52
CA ALA A 109 -6.85 -7.47 -9.55
C ALA A 109 -8.27 -7.29 -8.95
N LEU A 110 -8.56 -7.96 -7.82
CA LEU A 110 -9.83 -7.78 -7.12
C LEU A 110 -10.00 -6.34 -6.62
N ALA A 111 -8.95 -5.74 -6.06
CA ALA A 111 -8.97 -4.35 -5.61
C ALA A 111 -9.17 -3.39 -6.80
N ALA A 112 -8.40 -3.56 -7.88
CA ALA A 112 -8.52 -2.74 -9.09
C ALA A 112 -9.93 -2.81 -9.69
N THR A 113 -10.48 -4.01 -9.85
CA THR A 113 -11.83 -4.21 -10.41
C THR A 113 -12.91 -3.61 -9.52
N ARG A 114 -12.80 -3.72 -8.19
CA ARG A 114 -13.72 -3.04 -7.27
C ARG A 114 -13.60 -1.52 -7.35
N MET A 115 -12.38 -0.97 -7.44
CA MET A 115 -12.17 0.47 -7.60
C MET A 115 -12.77 1.01 -8.90
N LEU A 116 -12.72 0.25 -10.00
CA LEU A 116 -13.34 0.60 -11.29
C LEU A 116 -14.87 0.49 -11.26
N ARG A 117 -15.41 -0.52 -10.56
CA ARG A 117 -16.87 -0.70 -10.42
C ARG A 117 -17.50 0.31 -9.46
N SER A 118 -16.76 0.76 -8.46
CA SER A 118 -17.22 1.69 -7.42
C SER A 118 -17.20 3.17 -7.84
N SER A 119 -16.92 3.50 -9.10
CA SER A 119 -17.02 4.89 -9.61
C SER A 119 -18.45 5.46 -9.63
N ARG A 120 -19.47 4.73 -9.12
CA ARG A 120 -20.88 5.12 -9.21
C ARG A 120 -21.60 5.37 -7.88
N ALA A 121 -20.92 5.42 -6.73
CA ALA A 121 -21.62 5.74 -5.48
C ALA A 121 -20.77 6.61 -4.54
N THR A 122 -20.91 7.93 -4.69
CA THR A 122 -20.67 8.88 -3.61
C THR A 122 -21.98 9.59 -3.32
N SER A 123 -22.92 8.86 -2.73
CA SER A 123 -23.92 9.49 -1.88
C SER A 123 -23.28 9.65 -0.50
N PRO A 124 -23.40 10.82 0.17
CA PRO A 124 -22.97 10.96 1.55
C PRO A 124 -23.81 9.97 2.37
N THR A 125 -23.20 8.86 2.77
CA THR A 125 -23.86 7.90 3.65
C THR A 125 -23.77 8.48 5.04
N GLU A 126 -24.93 8.71 5.66
CA GLU A 126 -25.00 9.13 7.07
C GLU A 126 -24.07 8.26 7.94
N PRO A 127 -23.48 8.82 9.01
CA PRO A 127 -22.60 8.08 9.90
C PRO A 127 -23.38 6.96 10.62
N GLY A 128 -23.48 5.81 9.95
CA GLY A 128 -24.04 4.60 10.50
C GLY A 128 -23.17 4.11 11.65
N ALA A 129 -23.80 3.77 12.77
CA ALA A 129 -23.14 3.25 13.96
C ALA A 129 -22.12 2.16 13.58
N VAL A 130 -20.83 2.47 13.78
CA VAL A 130 -19.71 1.60 13.45
C VAL A 130 -19.89 0.31 14.24
N ARG A 131 -20.22 -0.80 13.58
CA ARG A 131 -20.32 -2.10 14.25
C ARG A 131 -18.89 -2.58 14.56
N PRO A 132 -18.47 -2.65 15.83
CA PRO A 132 -17.08 -2.95 16.20
C PRO A 132 -16.65 -4.33 15.68
N ALA A 133 -17.57 -5.30 15.61
CA ALA A 133 -17.30 -6.63 15.07
C ALA A 133 -16.95 -6.62 13.57
N LYS A 134 -17.60 -5.76 12.76
CA LYS A 134 -17.27 -5.63 11.32
C LYS A 134 -15.91 -4.97 11.15
N ALA A 135 -15.65 -3.90 11.90
CA ALA A 135 -14.35 -3.22 11.92
C ALA A 135 -13.22 -4.20 12.27
N LEU A 136 -13.41 -5.02 13.31
CA LEU A 136 -12.44 -6.05 13.73
C LEU A 136 -12.15 -7.06 12.61
N GLY A 137 -13.20 -7.59 11.97
CA GLY A 137 -13.06 -8.56 10.89
C GLY A 137 -12.32 -8.01 9.67
N THR A 138 -12.65 -6.78 9.25
CA THR A 138 -11.91 -6.12 8.15
C THR A 138 -10.47 -5.82 8.52
N GLY A 139 -10.20 -5.31 9.72
CA GLY A 139 -8.84 -5.00 10.18
C GLY A 139 -7.98 -6.26 10.25
N ALA A 140 -8.54 -7.36 10.75
CA ALA A 140 -7.85 -8.64 10.81
C ALA A 140 -7.62 -9.25 9.41
N GLY A 141 -8.63 -9.22 8.54
CA GLY A 141 -8.49 -9.69 7.15
C GLY A 141 -7.48 -8.86 6.36
N LEU A 142 -7.50 -7.53 6.54
CA LEU A 142 -6.47 -6.64 6.03
C LEU A 142 -5.11 -7.08 6.53
N GLY A 143 -4.92 -7.12 7.86
CA GLY A 143 -3.67 -7.51 8.51
C GLY A 143 -3.12 -8.82 7.97
N ALA A 144 -3.95 -9.87 7.90
CA ALA A 144 -3.57 -11.16 7.35
C ALA A 144 -3.08 -11.05 5.90
N LEU A 145 -3.81 -10.33 5.03
CA LEU A 145 -3.37 -10.08 3.65
C LEU A 145 -2.08 -9.24 3.61
N THR A 146 -1.94 -8.24 4.48
CA THR A 146 -0.72 -7.41 4.54
C THR A 146 0.50 -8.25 4.92
N GLY A 147 0.32 -9.15 5.88
CA GLY A 147 1.37 -10.01 6.41
C GLY A 147 1.76 -11.09 5.41
N LEU A 148 0.77 -11.77 4.84
CA LEU A 148 0.98 -12.83 3.84
C LEU A 148 1.71 -12.31 2.61
N LEU A 149 1.33 -11.11 2.14
CA LEU A 149 1.89 -10.52 0.92
C LEU A 149 3.19 -9.74 1.19
N GLY A 150 3.43 -9.32 2.44
CA GLY A 150 4.63 -8.58 2.83
C GLY A 150 4.74 -7.16 2.26
N VAL A 151 3.65 -6.58 1.73
CA VAL A 151 3.64 -5.33 0.96
C VAL A 151 3.21 -4.11 1.80
N GLY A 152 3.19 -4.22 3.14
CA GLY A 152 2.81 -3.10 4.01
C GLY A 152 1.32 -2.71 3.93
N GLY A 153 0.51 -3.44 3.17
CA GLY A 153 -0.94 -3.51 3.34
C GLY A 153 -1.80 -2.34 2.86
N GLY A 154 -1.17 -1.29 2.36
CA GLY A 154 -1.83 0.00 2.26
C GLY A 154 -2.94 0.14 1.24
N PHE A 155 -2.81 -0.56 0.12
CA PHE A 155 -3.76 -0.40 -0.97
C PHE A 155 -5.17 -0.89 -0.65
N LEU A 156 -5.31 -1.84 0.27
CA LEU A 156 -6.61 -2.34 0.72
C LEU A 156 -7.17 -1.53 1.88
N ALA A 157 -6.32 -0.77 2.59
CA ALA A 157 -6.72 0.00 3.75
C ALA A 157 -7.72 1.10 3.37
N VAL A 158 -7.45 1.85 2.30
CA VAL A 158 -8.35 2.92 1.83
C VAL A 158 -9.72 2.38 1.41
N PRO A 159 -9.83 1.38 0.51
CA PRO A 159 -11.13 0.79 0.17
C PRO A 159 -11.88 0.27 1.38
N ALA A 160 -11.21 -0.38 2.35
CA ALA A 160 -11.88 -0.89 3.54
C ALA A 160 -12.42 0.23 4.43
N LEU A 161 -11.65 1.29 4.66
CA LEU A 161 -12.08 2.45 5.45
C LEU A 161 -13.27 3.17 4.78
N VAL A 162 -13.27 3.31 3.45
CA VAL A 162 -14.37 3.97 2.73
C VAL A 162 -15.61 3.08 2.70
N THR A 163 -15.47 1.80 2.36
CA THR A 163 -16.63 0.92 2.14
C THR A 163 -17.22 0.32 3.42
N VAL A 164 -16.41 0.06 4.44
CA VAL A 164 -16.85 -0.61 5.67
C VAL A 164 -17.10 0.38 6.80
N LEU A 165 -16.32 1.45 6.89
CA LEU A 165 -16.47 2.47 7.93
C LEU A 165 -17.11 3.76 7.42
N ALA A 166 -17.44 3.84 6.13
CA ALA A 166 -18.04 5.02 5.50
C ALA A 166 -17.23 6.31 5.73
N PHE A 167 -15.90 6.22 5.76
CA PHE A 167 -15.05 7.41 5.90
C PHE A 167 -15.07 8.21 4.60
N GLU A 168 -15.05 9.53 4.74
CA GLU A 168 -14.75 10.43 3.62
C GLU A 168 -13.37 10.09 3.05
N MET A 169 -13.22 10.20 1.72
CA MET A 169 -12.01 9.77 1.01
C MET A 169 -10.73 10.40 1.59
N GLN A 170 -10.75 11.69 1.90
CA GLN A 170 -9.59 12.39 2.47
C GLN A 170 -9.24 11.86 3.87
N ALA A 171 -10.26 11.54 4.68
CA ALA A 171 -10.06 10.96 6.00
C ALA A 171 -9.58 9.50 5.94
N ALA A 172 -10.06 8.74 4.96
CA ALA A 172 -9.61 7.38 4.69
C ALA A 172 -8.14 7.33 4.25
N ILE A 173 -7.73 8.23 3.35
CA ILE A 173 -6.34 8.40 2.89
C ILE A 173 -5.41 8.74 4.07
N GLY A 174 -5.77 9.72 4.89
CA GLY A 174 -4.95 10.09 6.05
C GLY A 174 -4.84 8.95 7.07
N THR A 175 -5.95 8.27 7.34
CA THR A 175 -6.02 7.18 8.33
C THR A 175 -5.34 5.90 7.82
N SER A 176 -5.38 5.61 6.51
CA SER A 176 -4.66 4.47 5.94
C SER A 176 -3.16 4.63 6.04
N LEU A 177 -2.62 5.85 5.84
CA LEU A 177 -1.19 6.12 5.98
C LEU A 177 -0.68 5.79 7.39
N LEU A 178 -1.51 5.99 8.43
CA LEU A 178 -1.20 5.55 9.79
C LEU A 178 -1.13 4.03 9.89
N ILE A 179 -2.15 3.33 9.39
CA ILE A 179 -2.22 1.85 9.40
C ILE A 179 -1.03 1.26 8.64
N ILE A 180 -0.69 1.82 7.47
CA ILE A 180 0.43 1.41 6.64
C ILE A 180 1.74 1.59 7.37
N SER A 181 1.95 2.75 7.99
CA SER A 181 3.19 3.04 8.71
C SER A 181 3.40 2.05 9.84
N VAL A 182 2.36 1.77 10.62
CA VAL A 182 2.42 0.82 11.74
C VAL A 182 2.64 -0.61 11.24
N ASN A 183 1.87 -1.07 10.25
CA ASN A 183 1.97 -2.44 9.76
C ASN A 183 3.28 -2.70 9.02
N SER A 184 3.77 -1.73 8.24
CA SER A 184 5.05 -1.86 7.52
C SER A 184 6.22 -1.87 8.50
N LEU A 185 6.19 -1.01 9.52
CA LEU A 185 7.19 -1.01 10.57
C LEU A 185 7.17 -2.32 11.38
N ALA A 186 6.00 -2.79 11.79
CA ALA A 186 5.86 -4.08 12.49
C ALA A 186 6.40 -5.24 11.63
N SER A 187 6.03 -5.30 10.35
CA SER A 187 6.51 -6.32 9.41
C SER A 187 8.04 -6.27 9.26
N LEU A 188 8.60 -5.07 9.14
CA LEU A 188 10.04 -4.85 9.03
C LEU A 188 10.79 -5.32 10.29
N LEU A 189 10.27 -5.02 11.48
CA LEU A 189 10.84 -5.45 12.76
C LEU A 189 10.79 -6.97 12.92
N THR A 190 9.65 -7.60 12.60
CA THR A 190 9.51 -9.07 12.72
C THR A 190 10.35 -9.86 11.72
N ARG A 191 10.67 -9.28 10.56
CA ARG A 191 11.54 -9.92 9.57
C ARG A 191 13.01 -9.98 10.00
N GLY A 192 13.37 -9.25 11.07
CA GLY A 192 14.75 -9.04 11.49
C GLY A 192 15.43 -8.14 10.46
N ALA A 193 15.83 -6.94 10.86
CA ALA A 193 16.35 -5.86 10.01
C ALA A 193 17.70 -6.18 9.31
N THR A 194 17.78 -7.33 8.62
CA THR A 194 18.91 -7.74 7.81
C THR A 194 18.84 -6.96 6.50
N THR A 195 19.49 -5.79 6.50
CA THR A 195 19.73 -4.97 5.31
C THR A 195 20.93 -5.48 4.51
N SER A 196 21.54 -6.59 4.94
CA SER A 196 22.65 -7.28 4.29
C SER A 196 22.22 -7.77 2.90
N GLY A 197 22.80 -7.18 1.85
CA GLY A 197 22.51 -7.51 0.46
C GLY A 197 21.58 -6.54 -0.28
N LEU A 198 21.13 -5.46 0.39
CA LEU A 198 20.37 -4.40 -0.26
C LEU A 198 21.30 -3.40 -0.97
N ASP A 199 21.08 -3.18 -2.27
CA ASP A 199 21.80 -2.14 -3.01
C ASP A 199 21.24 -0.75 -2.67
N TRP A 200 21.87 -0.10 -1.70
CA TRP A 200 21.53 1.25 -1.26
C TRP A 200 21.69 2.31 -2.35
N THR A 201 22.49 2.02 -3.39
CA THR A 201 22.65 2.87 -4.57
C THR A 201 21.34 3.01 -5.35
N LEU A 202 20.46 2.02 -5.28
CA LEU A 202 19.15 2.04 -5.93
C LEU A 202 18.02 2.37 -4.95
N ILE A 203 18.11 1.89 -3.71
CA ILE A 203 17.04 2.10 -2.70
C ILE A 203 17.00 3.54 -2.22
N ALA A 204 18.15 4.18 -1.95
CA ALA A 204 18.18 5.56 -1.48
C ALA A 204 17.56 6.55 -2.48
N PRO A 205 17.94 6.57 -3.78
CA PRO A 205 17.30 7.46 -4.75
C PRO A 205 15.84 7.09 -5.03
N PHE A 206 15.47 5.79 -5.01
CA PHE A 206 14.08 5.38 -5.10
C PHE A 206 13.26 5.95 -3.94
N THR A 207 13.77 5.82 -2.70
CA THR A 207 13.09 6.32 -1.50
C THR A 207 12.98 7.85 -1.55
N GLY A 208 14.05 8.55 -1.92
CA GLY A 208 14.05 10.01 -2.03
C GLY A 208 13.03 10.52 -3.03
N THR A 209 13.00 9.94 -4.24
CA THR A 209 12.00 10.29 -5.25
C THR A 209 10.59 9.86 -4.87
N ALA A 210 10.42 8.76 -4.15
CA ALA A 210 9.12 8.37 -3.64
C ALA A 210 8.59 9.31 -2.55
N ILE A 211 9.45 9.87 -1.69
CA ILE A 211 9.06 10.88 -0.71
C ILE A 211 8.62 12.17 -1.42
N LEU A 212 9.43 12.65 -2.37
CA LEU A 212 9.11 13.84 -3.17
C LEU A 212 7.81 13.64 -3.96
N GLY A 213 7.68 12.49 -4.64
CA GLY A 213 6.49 12.09 -5.35
C GLY A 213 5.26 12.01 -4.45
N ALA A 214 5.40 11.55 -3.20
CA ALA A 214 4.28 11.52 -2.25
C ALA A 214 3.79 12.92 -1.87
N TRP A 215 4.69 13.90 -1.74
CA TRP A 215 4.31 15.29 -1.49
C TRP A 215 3.60 15.91 -2.69
N ASP A 216 4.10 15.67 -3.90
CA ASP A 216 3.47 16.13 -5.13
C ASP A 216 2.14 15.41 -5.39
N GLY A 217 2.05 14.12 -5.08
CA GLY A 217 0.83 13.33 -5.14
C GLY A 217 -0.24 13.86 -4.20
N LYS A 218 0.12 14.24 -2.97
CA LYS A 218 -0.81 14.93 -2.06
C LYS A 218 -1.34 16.23 -2.66
N ARG A 219 -0.45 17.05 -3.24
CA ARG A 219 -0.84 18.33 -3.89
C ARG A 219 -1.76 18.09 -5.08
N LEU A 220 -1.47 17.07 -5.87
CA LEU A 220 -2.27 16.67 -7.02
C LEU A 220 -3.65 16.15 -6.60
N ALA A 221 -3.73 15.34 -5.54
CA ALA A 221 -5.00 14.87 -5.00
C ALA A 221 -5.89 16.00 -4.46
N GLY A 222 -5.29 17.11 -4.01
CA GLY A 222 -6.04 18.32 -3.65
C GLY A 222 -6.60 19.11 -4.83
N LYS A 223 -6.09 18.89 -6.06
CA LYS A 223 -6.48 19.63 -7.28
C LYS A 223 -7.23 18.78 -8.31
N ALA A 224 -7.00 17.47 -8.31
CA ALA A 224 -7.59 16.53 -9.26
C ALA A 224 -8.91 15.96 -8.73
N SER A 225 -9.82 15.61 -9.62
CA SER A 225 -11.07 14.95 -9.24
C SER A 225 -10.78 13.53 -8.71
N GLY A 226 -11.29 13.22 -7.52
CA GLY A 226 -11.13 11.91 -6.89
C GLY A 226 -11.42 10.72 -7.81
N PRO A 227 -12.48 10.74 -8.64
CA PRO A 227 -12.77 9.67 -9.60
C PRO A 227 -11.69 9.45 -10.66
N LEU A 228 -11.07 10.52 -11.17
CA LEU A 228 -10.03 10.40 -12.20
C LEU A 228 -8.77 9.74 -11.62
N LEU A 229 -8.33 10.20 -10.47
CA LEU A 229 -7.16 9.65 -9.78
C LEU A 229 -7.36 8.17 -9.42
N GLN A 230 -8.55 7.83 -8.90
CA GLN A 230 -8.93 6.46 -8.59
C GLN A 230 -8.94 5.56 -9.83
N ARG A 231 -9.48 6.05 -10.96
CA ARG A 231 -9.56 5.28 -12.21
C ARG A 231 -8.18 5.04 -12.82
N THR A 232 -7.34 6.07 -12.91
CA THR A 232 -5.97 5.95 -13.44
C THR A 232 -5.16 4.93 -12.64
N PHE A 233 -5.23 5.00 -11.30
CA PHE A 233 -4.54 4.03 -10.46
C PHE A 233 -5.08 2.62 -10.61
N ALA A 234 -6.40 2.44 -10.65
CA ALA A 234 -6.98 1.11 -10.83
C ALA A 234 -6.56 0.48 -12.17
N VAL A 235 -6.42 1.27 -13.24
CA VAL A 235 -5.90 0.78 -14.53
C VAL A 235 -4.43 0.35 -14.43
N VAL A 236 -3.57 1.19 -13.83
CA VAL A 236 -2.14 0.84 -13.61
C VAL A 236 -2.01 -0.41 -12.76
N LEU A 237 -2.78 -0.50 -11.68
CA LEU A 237 -2.80 -1.64 -10.78
C LEU A 237 -3.23 -2.92 -11.49
N LEU A 238 -4.26 -2.84 -12.33
CA LEU A 238 -4.75 -3.97 -13.11
C LEU A 238 -3.70 -4.44 -14.13
N ALA A 239 -3.00 -3.51 -14.79
CA ALA A 239 -1.94 -3.84 -15.73
C ALA A 239 -0.78 -4.58 -15.03
N VAL A 240 -0.34 -4.08 -13.87
CA VAL A 240 0.71 -4.74 -13.08
C VAL A 240 0.25 -6.11 -12.57
N ALA A 241 -0.99 -6.22 -12.09
CA ALA A 241 -1.55 -7.50 -11.63
C ALA A 241 -1.63 -8.52 -12.77
N ALA A 242 -2.06 -8.11 -13.97
CA ALA A 242 -2.10 -8.98 -15.14
C ALA A 242 -0.69 -9.44 -15.54
N PHE A 243 0.28 -8.53 -15.55
CA PHE A 243 1.68 -8.86 -15.85
C PHE A 243 2.26 -9.88 -14.86
N MET A 244 2.05 -9.67 -13.56
CA MET A 244 2.49 -10.60 -12.52
C MET A 244 1.82 -11.97 -12.62
N LEU A 245 0.56 -12.02 -13.03
CA LEU A 245 -0.16 -13.28 -13.20
C LEU A 245 0.39 -14.08 -14.38
N VAL A 246 0.74 -13.41 -15.48
CA VAL A 246 1.38 -14.06 -16.64
C VAL A 246 2.74 -14.61 -16.22
N ASP A 247 3.57 -13.80 -15.57
CA ASP A 247 4.90 -14.19 -15.09
C ASP A 247 4.85 -15.35 -14.08
N ALA A 248 3.81 -15.42 -13.25
CA ALA A 248 3.62 -16.52 -12.31
C ALA A 248 3.20 -17.86 -12.97
N LEU A 249 2.68 -17.81 -14.20
CA LEU A 249 2.18 -18.97 -14.94
C LEU A 249 3.15 -19.49 -16.01
N THR A 250 4.18 -18.70 -16.35
CA THR A 250 5.24 -19.04 -17.32
C THR A 250 6.51 -19.51 -16.62
#